data_AF-A0A7X9LCU2-F1
#
_entry.id   AF-A0A7X9LCU2-F1
#
_cell.length_a   1.000
_cell.length_b   1.000
_cell.length_c   1.000
_cell.angle_alpha   90.00
_cell.angle_beta   90.00
_cell.angle_gamma   90.00
#
_symmetry.space_group_name_H-M   'P 1'
#
loop_
_entity.id
_entity.type
_entity.pdbx_description
1 polymer ?
#
loop_
_entity_poly.entity_id
_entity_poly.type
_entity_poly.pdbx_seq_one_letter_code
_entity_poly.pdbx_strand_id
1 'polypeptide(L)'
;MLISALLSLTASFVLSVDAIVLAADPQAALACNINAVLSCGTVGASWQASLFGFPNAFLGLVAEPVVITIAVASLGGVRFPRWFMFAAQIVYT
;
A
#
# COMPACT_ATOMS: atom_id res chain seq x y z
N MET A 1 -10.43 -3.38 8.98
CA MET A 1 -9.48 -4.40 8.48
C MET A 1 -9.78 -4.77 7.04
N LEU A 2 -10.86 -5.49 6.71
CA LEU A 2 -11.09 -5.91 5.31
C LEU A 2 -11.26 -4.73 4.34
N ILE A 3 -12.22 -3.83 4.60
CA ILE A 3 -12.51 -2.68 3.71
C ILE A 3 -11.29 -1.78 3.59
N SER A 4 -10.66 -1.44 4.71
CA SER A 4 -9.43 -0.63 4.74
C SER A 4 -8.31 -1.30 3.94
N ALA A 5 -8.11 -2.61 4.06
CA ALA A 5 -7.05 -3.32 3.34
C ALA A 5 -7.32 -3.37 1.83
N LEU A 6 -8.57 -3.50 1.42
CA LEU A 6 -8.95 -3.42 -0.01
C LEU A 6 -8.67 -2.02 -0.59
N LEU A 7 -8.99 -0.96 0.15
CA LEU A 7 -8.68 0.41 -0.26
C LEU A 7 -7.16 0.64 -0.32
N SER A 8 -6.41 0.19 0.70
CA SER A 8 -4.95 0.28 0.74
C SER A 8 -4.28 -0.50 -0.39
N LEU A 9 -4.75 -1.70 -0.70
CA LEU A 9 -4.25 -2.50 -1.83
C LEU A 9 -4.48 -1.77 -3.15
N THR A 10 -5.66 -1.19 -3.33
CA THR A 10 -6.01 -0.43 -4.54
C THR A 10 -5.11 0.80 -4.69
N ALA A 11 -4.91 1.55 -3.61
CA ALA A 11 -4.00 2.70 -3.60
C ALA A 11 -2.55 2.28 -3.90
N SER A 12 -2.07 1.21 -3.28
CA SER A 12 -0.72 0.66 -3.50
C SER A 12 -0.52 0.20 -4.94
N PHE A 13 -1.56 -0.40 -5.54
CA PHE A 13 -1.54 -0.79 -6.95
C PHE A 13 -1.40 0.42 -7.87
N VAL A 14 -2.23 1.44 -7.69
CA VAL A 14 -2.14 2.68 -8.49
C VAL A 14 -0.77 3.33 -8.33
N LEU A 15 -0.28 3.50 -7.09
CA LEU A 15 1.04 4.08 -6.84
C LEU A 15 2.19 3.25 -7.43
N SER A 16 2.06 1.92 -7.46
CA SER A 16 3.09 1.06 -8.05
C SER A 16 3.18 1.23 -9.57
N VAL A 17 2.04 1.41 -10.24
CA VAL A 17 1.99 1.72 -11.68
C VAL A 17 2.53 3.12 -11.93
N ASP A 18 2.09 4.10 -11.14
CA ASP A 18 2.57 5.48 -11.23
C ASP A 18 4.09 5.57 -11.02
N ALA A 19 4.68 4.76 -10.12
CA ALA A 19 6.12 4.71 -9.93
C ALA A 19 6.87 4.21 -11.18
N ILE A 20 6.31 3.23 -11.91
CA ILE A 20 6.88 2.75 -13.17
C ILE A 20 6.78 3.85 -14.25
N VAL A 21 5.62 4.52 -14.33
CA VAL A 21 5.40 5.62 -15.28
C VAL A 21 6.37 6.76 -15.00
N LEU A 22 6.55 7.14 -13.73
CA LEU A 22 7.45 8.21 -13.32
C LEU A 22 8.92 7.87 -13.53
N ALA A 23 9.29 6.59 -13.47
CA ALA A 23 10.62 6.12 -13.84
C ALA A 23 10.90 6.23 -15.35
N ALA A 24 9.87 6.15 -16.19
CA ALA A 24 9.99 6.34 -17.64
C ALA A 24 9.94 7.82 -18.04
N ASP A 25 9.03 8.60 -17.44
CA ASP A 25 8.87 10.03 -17.65
C ASP A 25 8.68 10.75 -16.30
N PRO A 26 9.73 11.46 -15.80
CA PRO A 26 9.66 12.19 -14.54
C PRO A 26 8.65 13.35 -14.53
N GLN A 27 8.12 13.75 -15.69
CA GLN A 27 7.13 14.83 -15.82
C GLN A 27 5.72 14.30 -16.16
N ALA A 28 5.50 13.00 -16.01
CA ALA A 28 4.21 12.38 -16.27
C ALA A 28 3.08 13.00 -15.43
N ALA A 29 1.95 13.27 -16.09
CA ALA A 29 0.74 13.76 -15.44
C ALA A 29 0.01 12.59 -14.76
N LEU A 30 0.15 12.47 -13.44
CA LEU A 30 -0.51 11.44 -12.63
C LEU A 30 -1.93 11.84 -12.26
N ALA A 31 -2.86 10.88 -12.22
CA ALA A 31 -4.27 11.13 -11.92
C ALA A 31 -4.50 11.65 -10.48
N CYS A 32 -3.63 11.30 -9.54
CA CYS A 32 -3.71 11.78 -8.16
C CYS A 32 -2.90 13.07 -7.89
N ASN A 33 -2.38 13.73 -8.94
CA ASN A 33 -1.89 15.11 -8.84
C ASN A 33 -3.06 16.10 -8.86
N ILE A 34 -3.51 16.52 -7.68
CA ILE A 34 -4.65 17.43 -7.54
C ILE A 34 -4.21 18.90 -7.65
N ASN A 35 -3.06 19.24 -7.06
CA ASN A 35 -2.46 20.57 -7.12
C ASN A 35 -0.96 20.52 -6.74
N ALA A 36 -0.32 21.69 -6.66
CA ALA A 36 1.12 21.80 -6.33
C ALA A 36 1.50 21.27 -4.92
N VAL A 37 0.55 21.25 -3.98
CA VAL A 37 0.76 20.75 -2.61
C VAL A 37 0.38 19.27 -2.50
N LEU A 38 -0.72 18.87 -3.14
CA LEU A 38 -1.23 17.50 -3.19
C LEU A 38 -0.84 16.87 -4.55
N SER A 39 0.43 16.47 -4.65
CA SER A 39 1.00 15.83 -5.84
C SER A 39 1.62 14.48 -5.49
N CYS A 40 1.09 13.42 -6.09
CA CYS A 40 1.69 12.10 -6.04
C CYS A 40 3.04 12.05 -6.75
N GLY A 41 3.25 12.90 -7.77
CA GLY A 41 4.52 12.95 -8.49
C GLY A 41 5.66 13.47 -7.63
N THR A 42 5.43 14.53 -6.84
CA THR A 42 6.45 15.06 -5.93
C THR A 42 6.74 14.08 -4.79
N VAL A 43 5.72 13.40 -4.26
CA VAL A 43 5.92 12.35 -3.24
C VAL A 43 6.64 11.14 -3.84
N GLY A 44 6.25 10.69 -5.04
CA GLY A 44 6.82 9.53 -5.73
C GLY A 44 8.29 9.72 -6.13
N ALA A 45 8.73 10.95 -6.35
CA ALA A 45 10.13 11.28 -6.62
C ALA A 45 10.98 11.51 -5.35
N SER A 46 10.36 11.50 -4.17
CA SER A 46 11.06 11.69 -2.90
C SER A 46 11.87 10.45 -2.52
N TRP A 47 12.92 10.64 -1.71
CA TRP A 47 13.75 9.51 -1.26
C TRP A 47 12.95 8.53 -0.38
N GLN A 48 11.91 9.01 0.31
CA GLN A 48 11.02 8.20 1.14
C GLN A 48 10.14 7.25 0.32
N ALA A 49 9.94 7.53 -0.97
CA ALA A 49 9.19 6.68 -1.88
C ALA A 49 9.94 5.41 -2.29
N SER A 50 11.23 5.29 -1.94
CA SER A 50 12.03 4.10 -2.21
C SER A 50 12.49 3.44 -0.90
N LEU A 51 12.29 2.14 -0.79
CA LEU A 51 12.80 1.33 0.32
C LEU A 51 13.48 0.08 -0.25
N PHE A 52 14.62 -0.31 0.33
CA PHE A 52 15.41 -1.46 -0.13
C PHE A 52 15.79 -1.44 -1.63
N GLY A 53 15.84 -0.24 -2.24
CA GLY A 53 16.23 -0.05 -3.64
C GLY A 53 15.09 -0.10 -4.66
N PHE A 54 13.83 -0.18 -4.23
CA PHE A 54 12.66 -0.17 -5.11
C PHE A 54 11.51 0.68 -4.53
N PRO A 55 10.49 1.03 -5.34
CA PRO A 55 9.37 1.85 -4.86
C PRO A 55 8.61 1.18 -3.71
N ASN A 56 8.37 1.91 -2.62
CA ASN A 56 7.74 1.38 -1.43
C ASN A 56 6.29 0.87 -1.67
N ALA A 57 5.62 1.35 -2.72
CA ALA A 57 4.27 0.93 -3.12
C ALA A 57 4.17 -0.59 -3.37
N PHE A 58 5.26 -1.23 -3.81
CA PHE A 58 5.32 -2.69 -3.98
C PHE A 58 5.23 -3.45 -2.66
N LEU A 59 5.64 -2.86 -1.54
CA LEU A 59 5.47 -3.48 -0.23
C LEU A 59 3.99 -3.57 0.15
N GLY A 60 3.20 -2.56 -0.20
CA GLY A 60 1.75 -2.59 -0.02
C GLY A 60 1.10 -3.72 -0.82
N LEU A 61 1.55 -3.96 -2.06
CA LEU A 61 1.09 -5.09 -2.88
C LEU A 61 1.39 -6.47 -2.28
N VAL A 62 2.42 -6.59 -1.45
CA VAL A 62 2.79 -7.85 -0.77
C VAL A 62 2.07 -7.98 0.58
N ALA A 63 1.99 -6.89 1.35
CA ALA A 63 1.48 -6.92 2.71
C ALA A 63 -0.06 -6.98 2.78
N GLU A 64 -0.76 -6.15 2.00
CA GLU A 64 -2.23 -6.03 2.07
C GLU A 64 -2.98 -7.34 1.76
N PRO A 65 -2.55 -8.19 0.80
CA PRO A 65 -3.19 -9.50 0.58
C PRO A 65 -3.13 -10.43 1.79
N VAL A 66 -2.06 -10.37 2.59
CA VAL A 66 -1.94 -11.14 3.84
C VAL A 66 -3.02 -10.69 4.82
N VAL A 67 -3.23 -9.37 4.93
CA VAL A 67 -4.24 -8.80 5.82
C VAL A 67 -5.65 -9.17 5.35
N ILE A 68 -5.91 -9.05 4.05
CA ILE A 68 -7.19 -9.46 3.46
C ILE A 68 -7.47 -10.93 3.80
N THR A 69 -6.47 -11.79 3.67
CA THR A 69 -6.58 -13.22 4.02
C THR A 69 -6.94 -13.42 5.48
N ILE A 70 -6.24 -12.74 6.40
CA ILE A 70 -6.53 -12.79 7.85
C ILE A 70 -7.96 -12.29 8.13
N ALA A 71 -8.37 -11.20 7.49
CA ALA A 71 -9.68 -10.60 7.70
C ALA A 71 -10.80 -11.51 7.20
N VAL A 72 -10.66 -12.09 6.01
CA VAL A 72 -11.63 -13.05 5.44
C VAL A 72 -11.72 -14.31 6.30
N ALA A 73 -10.59 -14.89 6.70
CA ALA A 73 -10.57 -16.06 7.57
C ALA A 73 -11.22 -15.78 8.93
N SER A 74 -10.97 -14.60 9.52
CA SER A 74 -11.60 -14.19 10.78
C SER A 74 -13.11 -14.02 10.64
N LEU A 75 -13.59 -13.44 9.54
CA LEU A 75 -15.03 -13.35 9.24
C LEU A 75 -15.66 -14.73 9.00
N GLY A 76 -14.89 -15.68 8.45
CA GLY A 76 -15.28 -17.08 8.33
C GLY A 76 -15.28 -17.88 9.64
N GLY A 77 -14.97 -17.25 10.78
CA GLY A 77 -15.00 -17.88 12.10
C GLY A 77 -13.71 -18.61 12.49
N VAL A 78 -12.62 -18.45 11.74
CA VAL A 78 -11.31 -19.03 12.10
C VAL A 78 -10.79 -18.37 13.38
N ARG A 79 -10.46 -19.18 14.38
CA ARG A 79 -9.84 -18.70 15.61
C ARG A 79 -8.33 -18.81 15.51
N PHE A 80 -7.69 -17.67 15.27
CA PHE A 80 -6.24 -17.54 15.33
C PHE A 80 -5.73 -17.56 16.79
N PRO A 81 -4.52 -18.09 17.04
CA PRO A 81 -3.92 -18.02 18.38
C PRO A 81 -3.66 -16.57 18.79
N ARG A 82 -3.74 -16.29 20.10
CA ARG A 82 -3.66 -14.91 20.65
C ARG A 82 -2.40 -14.16 20.23
N TRP A 83 -1.25 -14.83 20.14
CA TRP A 83 0.02 -14.23 19.73
C TRP A 83 -0.01 -13.73 18.28
N PHE A 84 -0.71 -14.46 17.39
CA PHE A 84 -0.84 -14.09 15.99
C PHE A 84 -1.71 -12.84 15.83
N MET A 85 -2.85 -12.81 16.54
CA MET A 85 -3.73 -11.65 16.57
C MET A 85 -3.04 -10.43 17.19
N PHE A 86 -2.21 -10.62 18.21
CA PHE A 86 -1.42 -9.54 18.80
C PHE A 86 -0.40 -8.97 17.81
N ALA A 87 0.32 -9.83 17.09
CA ALA A 87 1.25 -9.39 16.04
C ALA A 87 0.52 -8.63 14.92
N ALA A 88 -0.63 -9.13 14.46
CA ALA A 88 -1.44 -8.44 13.46
C ALA A 88 -1.94 -7.07 13.95
N GLN A 89 -2.23 -6.96 15.25
CA GLN A 89 -2.74 -5.72 15.84
C GLN A 89 -1.65 -4.66 16.01
N ILE A 90 -0.41 -5.04 16.36
CA ILE A 90 0.74 -4.09 16.42
C ILE A 90 0.96 -3.40 15.08
N VAL A 91 0.77 -4.11 13.98
CA VAL A 91 1.00 -3.57 12.63
C VAL A 91 -0.15 -2.67 12.17
N TYR A 92 -1.35 -2.81 12.76
CA TYR A 92 -2.57 -2.11 12.34
C TYR A 92 -3.08 -1.02 13.29
N THR A 93 -2.47 -0.87 14.48
CA THR A 93 -2.69 0.27 15.38
C THR A 93 -1.88 1.48 14.93
#